data_AF-T1AL42-F1
#
_entry.id   AF-T1AL42-F1
#
_cell.length_a   1.000
_cell.length_b   1.000
_cell.length_c   1.000
_cell.angle_alpha   90.00
_cell.angle_beta   90.00
_cell.angle_gamma   90.00
#
_symmetry.space_group_name_H-M   'P 1'
#
loop_
_entity.id
_entity.type
_entity.pdbx_description
1 polymer ?
#
loop_
_entity_poly.entity_id
_entity_poly.type
_entity_poly.pdbx_seq_one_letter_code
_entity_poly.pdbx_strand_id
1 'polypeptide(L)'
;MDKWHTGAQYNGRMAWGGSAHGTTGIAWALTKLGRVTGNSLHLKTAALAFAFEESLFDIAEQNWLDMRVTEQKMTAAAWCHGACGIGLAHVDLDPHFHIPSTLLQLRRATAATWRFGLGWN
;
A
#
# COMPACT_ATOMS: atom_id res chain seq x y z
N MET A 1 18.96 14.77 -8.83
CA MET A 1 17.91 15.12 -9.81
C MET A 1 16.69 14.30 -9.45
N ASP A 2 15.83 14.87 -8.62
CA ASP A 2 14.55 14.29 -8.19
C ASP A 2 13.50 14.49 -9.27
N LYS A 3 12.88 13.40 -9.73
CA LYS A 3 11.71 13.43 -10.62
C LYS A 3 10.61 12.56 -10.03
N TRP A 4 10.06 12.99 -8.91
CA TRP A 4 8.82 12.41 -8.36
C TRP A 4 7.76 13.46 -8.01
N HIS A 5 7.92 14.69 -8.51
CA HIS A 5 6.87 15.69 -8.37
C HIS A 5 5.74 15.42 -9.36
N THR A 6 4.52 15.40 -8.83
CA THR A 6 3.21 15.39 -9.49
C THR A 6 2.70 14.02 -9.95
N GLY A 7 1.78 13.46 -9.15
CA GLY A 7 1.00 12.25 -9.45
C GLY A 7 -0.06 12.46 -10.55
N ALA A 8 0.34 12.90 -11.74
CA ALA A 8 -0.61 13.12 -12.85
C ALA A 8 -0.21 12.47 -14.18
N GLN A 9 1.00 11.89 -14.34
CA GLN A 9 1.38 11.25 -15.61
C GLN A 9 2.26 10.01 -15.38
N TYR A 10 1.65 8.92 -14.94
CA TYR A 10 2.26 7.59 -15.08
C TYR A 10 1.96 7.05 -16.48
N ASN A 11 2.96 7.06 -17.36
CA ASN A 11 2.93 6.52 -18.72
C ASN A 11 2.49 5.04 -18.76
N GLY A 12 1.17 4.78 -18.75
CA GLY A 12 0.58 3.48 -19.09
C GLY A 12 1.03 2.28 -18.24
N ARG A 13 1.68 2.49 -17.09
CA ARG A 13 2.09 1.41 -16.18
C ARG A 13 1.09 1.33 -15.05
N MET A 14 0.15 0.39 -15.17
CA MET A 14 -0.77 -0.02 -14.10
C MET A 14 0.04 -0.28 -12.83
N ALA A 15 -0.09 0.63 -11.86
CA ALA A 15 0.45 0.45 -10.52
C ALA A 15 -0.70 0.05 -9.60
N TRP A 16 -0.44 -0.90 -8.71
CA TRP A 16 -1.45 -1.64 -7.97
C TRP A 16 -1.26 -1.32 -6.48
N GLY A 17 -2.30 -0.95 -5.74
CA GLY A 17 -2.28 -0.95 -4.26
C GLY A 17 -2.59 -2.36 -3.71
N GLY A 18 -2.20 -2.65 -2.47
CA GLY A 18 -2.54 -3.92 -1.79
C GLY A 18 -1.54 -5.06 -1.91
N SER A 19 -1.95 -6.29 -1.56
CA SER A 19 -1.00 -7.34 -1.13
C SER A 19 -0.69 -8.45 -2.12
N ALA A 20 -1.64 -8.96 -2.91
CA ALA A 20 -1.35 -10.08 -3.81
C ALA A 20 -0.58 -9.62 -5.06
N HIS A 21 -0.92 -8.44 -5.58
CA HIS A 21 -0.37 -7.90 -6.83
C HIS A 21 0.04 -6.42 -6.68
N GLY A 22 -0.18 -5.86 -5.50
CA GLY A 22 0.09 -4.47 -5.19
C GLY A 22 1.48 -4.19 -4.65
N THR A 23 1.83 -2.91 -4.61
CA THR A 23 3.10 -2.42 -4.09
C THR A 23 3.33 -2.79 -2.63
N THR A 24 2.27 -2.97 -1.85
CA THR A 24 2.36 -3.42 -0.46
C THR A 24 2.89 -4.85 -0.34
N GLY A 25 2.47 -5.76 -1.21
CA GLY A 25 2.99 -7.13 -1.26
C GLY A 25 4.48 -7.19 -1.60
N ILE A 26 4.90 -6.34 -2.55
CA ILE A 26 6.32 -6.19 -2.92
C ILE A 26 7.12 -5.65 -1.73
N ALA A 27 6.62 -4.58 -1.09
CA ALA A 27 7.26 -3.96 0.07
C ALA A 27 7.39 -4.96 1.23
N TRP A 28 6.35 -5.76 1.46
CA TRP A 28 6.32 -6.82 2.46
C TRP A 28 7.38 -7.89 2.23
N ALA A 29 7.42 -8.46 1.03
CA ALA A 29 8.38 -9.50 0.67
C ALA A 29 9.83 -8.99 0.76
N LEU A 30 10.10 -7.78 0.24
CA LEU A 30 11.42 -7.16 0.29
C LEU A 30 11.86 -6.80 1.72
N THR A 31 10.92 -6.37 2.58
CA THR A 31 11.23 -6.12 3.99
C THR A 31 11.67 -7.41 4.68
N LYS A 32 10.93 -8.51 4.49
CA LYS A 32 11.30 -9.82 5.06
C LYS A 32 12.65 -10.29 4.52
N LEU A 33 12.87 -10.21 3.22
CA LEU A 33 14.14 -10.59 2.61
C LEU A 33 15.30 -9.73 3.12
N GLY A 34 15.10 -8.41 3.23
CA GLY A 34 16.11 -7.49 3.75
C GLY A 34 16.48 -7.76 5.21
N ARG A 35 15.50 -8.11 6.06
CA ARG A 35 15.73 -8.51 7.46
C ARG A 35 16.58 -9.78 7.58
N VAL A 36 16.37 -10.77 6.70
CA VAL A 36 17.11 -12.04 6.72
C VAL A 36 18.52 -11.88 6.12
N THR A 37 18.63 -11.16 5.01
CA THR A 37 19.89 -11.06 4.25
C THR A 37 20.80 -9.92 4.70
N GLY A 38 20.28 -8.95 5.44
CA GLY A 38 20.99 -7.72 5.80
C GLY A 38 21.26 -6.79 4.60
N ASN A 39 20.78 -7.12 3.40
CA ASN A 39 21.03 -6.31 2.21
C ASN A 39 20.18 -5.04 2.23
N SER A 40 20.86 -3.89 2.39
CA SER A 40 20.23 -2.57 2.44
C SER A 40 19.43 -2.20 1.18
N LEU A 41 19.74 -2.80 0.02
CA LEU A 41 18.99 -2.54 -1.21
C LEU A 41 17.53 -3.00 -1.08
N HIS A 42 17.29 -4.20 -0.53
CA HIS A 42 15.93 -4.71 -0.34
C HIS A 42 15.11 -3.79 0.58
N LEU A 43 15.71 -3.35 1.69
CA LEU A 43 15.05 -2.44 2.64
C LEU A 43 14.77 -1.07 2.03
N LYS A 44 15.71 -0.52 1.25
CA LYS A 44 15.50 0.75 0.53
C LYS A 44 14.37 0.64 -0.49
N THR A 45 14.35 -0.43 -1.28
CA THR A 45 13.29 -0.65 -2.27
C THR A 45 11.94 -0.88 -1.60
N ALA A 46 11.89 -1.61 -0.48
CA ALA A 46 10.67 -1.77 0.31
C ALA A 46 10.12 -0.43 0.83
N ALA A 47 11.00 0.43 1.36
CA ALA A 47 10.59 1.76 1.83
C ALA A 47 10.01 2.62 0.70
N LEU A 48 10.60 2.58 -0.50
CA LEU A 48 10.06 3.27 -1.67
C LEU A 48 8.69 2.74 -2.09
N ALA A 49 8.49 1.42 -2.04
CA ALA A 49 7.22 0.79 -2.37
C ALA A 49 6.10 1.16 -1.37
N PHE A 50 6.40 1.20 -0.07
CA PHE A 50 5.46 1.72 0.93
C PHE A 50 5.16 3.21 0.76
N ALA A 51 6.16 4.03 0.44
CA ALA A 51 5.96 5.45 0.19
C ALA A 51 5.05 5.69 -1.03
N PHE A 52 5.21 4.87 -2.08
CA PHE A 52 4.32 4.91 -3.24
C PHE A 52 2.90 4.49 -2.86
N GLU A 53 2.71 3.41 -2.11
CA GLU A 53 1.38 3.00 -1.64
C GLU A 53 0.70 4.11 -0.82
N GLU A 54 1.41 4.71 0.13
CA GLU A 54 0.88 5.82 0.94
C GLU A 54 0.46 7.02 0.08
N SER A 55 1.17 7.28 -1.03
CA SER A 55 0.80 8.35 -1.97
C SER A 55 -0.55 8.11 -2.67
N LEU A 56 -1.06 6.88 -2.65
CA LEU A 56 -2.37 6.53 -3.20
C LEU A 56 -3.51 6.73 -2.19
N PHE A 57 -3.23 7.01 -0.92
CA PHE A 57 -4.28 7.25 0.06
C PHE A 57 -4.99 8.58 -0.22
N ASP A 58 -6.28 8.52 -0.56
CA ASP A 58 -7.11 9.70 -0.80
C ASP A 58 -7.91 10.06 0.45
N ILE A 59 -7.76 11.31 0.90
CA ILE A 59 -8.39 11.81 2.12
C ILE A 59 -9.92 11.91 1.98
N ALA A 60 -10.43 12.20 0.78
CA ALA A 60 -11.88 12.31 0.57
C ALA A 60 -12.52 10.92 0.58
N GLU A 61 -11.87 9.93 -0.04
CA GLU A 61 -12.37 8.55 -0.07
C GLU A 61 -12.11 7.80 1.25
N GLN A 62 -11.14 8.26 2.06
CA GLN A 62 -10.62 7.55 3.24
C GLN A 62 -10.15 6.13 2.88
N ASN A 63 -9.60 5.97 1.68
CA ASN A 63 -9.13 4.69 1.15
C ASN A 63 -8.04 4.92 0.09
N TRP A 64 -7.35 3.85 -0.31
CA TRP A 64 -6.33 3.90 -1.35
C TRP A 64 -6.98 3.84 -2.74
N LEU A 65 -6.55 4.75 -3.62
CA LEU A 65 -7.01 4.83 -5.00
C LEU A 65 -6.55 3.62 -5.81
N ASP A 66 -7.46 3.09 -6.62
CA ASP A 66 -7.18 2.07 -7.62
C ASP A 66 -6.83 2.73 -8.96
N MET A 67 -5.53 2.83 -9.23
CA MET A 67 -5.01 3.48 -10.44
C MET A 67 -5.33 2.73 -11.74
N ARG A 68 -6.03 1.59 -11.70
CA ARG A 68 -6.55 0.89 -12.89
C ARG A 68 -7.75 1.60 -13.50
N VAL A 69 -8.46 2.40 -12.72
CA VAL A 69 -9.68 3.06 -13.15
C VAL A 69 -9.39 4.54 -13.34
N THR A 70 -9.18 4.93 -14.60
CA THR A 70 -8.82 6.30 -14.97
C THR A 70 -10.03 7.23 -15.09
N GLU A 71 -11.23 6.66 -15.25
CA GLU A 71 -12.46 7.43 -15.51
C GLU A 71 -13.22 7.79 -14.23
N GLN A 72 -13.02 7.04 -13.14
CA GLN A 72 -13.69 7.23 -11.85
C GLN A 72 -12.70 6.95 -10.71
N LYS A 73 -12.75 7.75 -9.63
CA LYS A 73 -12.02 7.43 -8.40
C LYS A 73 -12.63 6.16 -7.80
N MET A 74 -12.02 5.02 -8.10
CA MET A 74 -12.37 3.75 -7.47
C MET A 74 -11.38 3.41 -6.38
N THR A 75 -11.85 2.72 -5.35
CA THR A 75 -11.03 2.25 -4.24
C THR A 75 -11.33 0.79 -3.98
N ALA A 76 -10.42 0.06 -3.35
CA ALA A 76 -10.61 -1.35 -3.10
C ALA A 76 -10.34 -1.68 -1.62
N ALA A 77 -11.15 -2.58 -1.08
CA ALA A 77 -10.96 -3.12 0.27
C ALA A 77 -10.61 -4.61 0.28
N ALA A 78 -10.49 -5.23 -0.91
CA ALA A 78 -10.12 -6.62 -1.07
C ALA A 78 -8.74 -6.95 -0.48
N TRP A 79 -8.56 -8.23 -0.10
CA TRP A 79 -7.27 -8.75 0.34
C TRP A 79 -6.20 -8.70 -0.76
N CYS A 80 -6.57 -9.03 -2.00
CA CYS A 80 -5.64 -9.13 -3.12
C CYS A 80 -5.11 -7.77 -3.59
N HIS A 81 -5.91 -6.70 -3.55
CA HIS A 81 -5.53 -5.37 -4.06
C HIS A 81 -6.23 -4.22 -3.34
N GLY A 82 -6.28 -4.22 -2.01
CA GLY A 82 -6.99 -3.17 -1.27
C GLY A 82 -6.64 -3.08 0.21
N ALA A 83 -7.39 -2.22 0.90
CA ALA A 83 -7.19 -1.85 2.31
C ALA A 83 -6.94 -3.03 3.25
N CYS A 84 -7.69 -4.13 3.12
CA CYS A 84 -7.53 -5.31 3.96
C CYS A 84 -6.12 -5.92 3.81
N GLY A 85 -5.64 -6.08 2.57
CA GLY A 85 -4.29 -6.57 2.31
C GLY A 85 -3.23 -5.66 2.92
N ILE A 86 -3.40 -4.35 2.77
CA ILE A 86 -2.47 -3.34 3.29
C ILE A 86 -2.34 -3.47 4.81
N GLY A 87 -3.46 -3.50 5.53
CA GLY A 87 -3.46 -3.67 6.98
C GLY A 87 -2.76 -4.95 7.44
N LEU A 88 -3.02 -6.08 6.77
CA LEU A 88 -2.41 -7.37 7.11
C LEU A 88 -0.89 -7.38 6.92
N ALA A 89 -0.39 -6.77 5.84
CA ALA A 89 1.05 -6.68 5.59
C ALA A 89 1.77 -5.87 6.69
N HIS A 90 1.16 -4.77 7.13
CA HIS A 90 1.70 -3.94 8.21
C HIS A 90 1.72 -4.69 9.56
N VAL A 91 0.63 -5.37 9.92
CA VAL A 91 0.56 -6.17 11.16
C VAL A 91 1.59 -7.29 11.17
N ASP A 92 1.78 -8.01 10.06
CA ASP A 92 2.77 -9.09 10.01
C ASP A 92 4.22 -8.56 10.17
N LEU A 93 4.54 -7.39 9.60
CA LEU A 93 5.88 -6.81 9.72
C LEU A 93 6.17 -6.20 11.10
N ASP A 94 5.14 -5.77 11.81
CA ASP A 94 5.23 -5.06 13.09
C ASP A 94 4.05 -5.41 14.02
N PRO A 95 4.00 -6.66 14.53
CA PRO A 95 2.85 -7.19 15.27
C PRO A 95 2.66 -6.54 16.64
N HIS A 96 3.68 -5.83 17.13
CA HIS A 96 3.66 -5.12 18.41
C HIS A 96 3.54 -3.60 18.24
N PHE A 97 3.33 -3.13 17.01
CA PHE A 97 3.10 -1.71 16.69
C PHE A 97 4.22 -0.78 17.17
N HIS A 98 5.48 -1.23 17.08
CA HIS A 98 6.63 -0.42 17.44
C HIS A 98 6.89 0.70 16.42
N ILE A 99 6.45 0.52 15.18
CA ILE A 99 6.54 1.53 14.13
C ILE A 99 5.25 2.36 14.14
N PRO A 100 5.31 3.68 14.40
CA PRO A 100 4.12 4.52 14.54
C PRO A 100 3.19 4.51 13.31
N SER A 101 3.75 4.38 12.09
CA SER A 101 2.95 4.31 10.88
C SER A 101 2.14 3.02 10.77
N THR A 102 2.57 1.91 11.39
CA THR A 102 1.82 0.64 11.38
C THR A 102 0.43 0.82 11.98
N LEU A 103 0.32 1.50 13.12
CA LEU A 103 -0.97 1.71 13.77
C LEU A 103 -1.89 2.62 12.94
N LEU A 104 -1.32 3.64 12.28
CA LEU A 104 -2.07 4.50 11.37
C LEU A 104 -2.63 3.70 10.18
N GLN A 105 -1.79 2.91 9.52
CA GLN A 105 -2.22 2.10 8.38
C GLN A 105 -3.24 1.05 8.78
N LEU A 106 -3.06 0.40 9.93
CA LEU A 106 -4.03 -0.55 10.44
C LEU A 106 -5.39 0.11 10.70
N ARG A 107 -5.43 1.31 11.30
CA ARG A 107 -6.67 2.05 11.54
C ARG A 107 -7.37 2.42 10.23
N ARG A 108 -6.63 2.97 9.27
CA ARG A 108 -7.15 3.31 7.93
C ARG A 108 -7.68 2.07 7.20
N ALA A 109 -6.89 1.00 7.19
CA ALA A 109 -7.24 -0.27 6.57
C ALA A 109 -8.52 -0.87 7.18
N THR A 110 -8.63 -0.86 8.51
CA THR A 110 -9.80 -1.37 9.22
C THR A 110 -11.03 -0.53 8.94
N ALA A 111 -10.91 0.81 8.96
CA ALA A 111 -12.02 1.72 8.66
C ALA A 111 -12.53 1.55 7.23
N ALA A 112 -11.62 1.49 6.25
CA ALA A 112 -11.97 1.25 4.86
C ALA A 112 -12.60 -0.14 4.66
N THR A 113 -12.01 -1.19 5.24
CA THR A 113 -12.55 -2.56 5.18
C THR A 113 -13.93 -2.65 5.83
N TRP A 114 -14.17 -1.92 6.93
CA TRP A 114 -15.48 -1.86 7.57
C TRP A 114 -16.53 -1.19 6.68
N ARG A 115 -16.17 -0.08 6.03
CA ARG A 115 -17.09 0.69 5.18
C ARG A 115 -17.40 -0.01 3.87
N PHE A 116 -16.41 -0.66 3.27
CA PHE A 116 -16.47 -1.18 1.91
C PHE A 116 -16.49 -2.73 1.86
N GLY A 117 -16.43 -3.42 3.00
CA GLY A 117 -16.38 -4.88 3.05
C GLY A 117 -15.08 -5.47 2.49
N LEU A 118 -15.13 -6.70 2.00
CA LEU A 118 -13.97 -7.47 1.54
C LEU A 118 -13.96 -7.65 0.01
N GLY A 119 -14.37 -6.62 -0.73
CA GLY A 119 -14.61 -6.69 -2.17
C GLY A 119 -14.07 -5.51 -2.98
N TRP A 120 -14.54 -5.44 -4.22
CA TRP A 120 -14.32 -4.36 -5.17
C TRP A 120 -15.59 -3.49 -5.17
N ASN A 121 -15.47 -2.18 -4.89
CA ASN A 121 -16.62 -1.30 -4.74
C ASN A 121 -16.38 0.05 -5.40
#